data_AF-A0A4D7JMY5-F1
#
_entry.id   AF-A0A4D7JMY5-F1
#
_cell.length_a   1.000
_cell.length_b   1.000
_cell.length_c   1.000
_cell.angle_alpha   90.00
_cell.angle_beta   90.00
_cell.angle_gamma   90.00
#
_symmetry.space_group_name_H-M   'P 1'
#
loop_
_entity.id
_entity.type
_entity.pdbx_description
1 polymer ?
#
loop_
_entity_poly.entity_id
_entity_poly.type
_entity_poly.pdbx_seq_one_letter_code
_entity_poly.pdbx_strand_id
1 'polypeptide(L)'
;MKKSIVVFDYFKKEFPEGFILLQINPHDLSGTELMVSSEGNMKKEEREFDEEIYEDLKEDGFEKGNPLEFNLYLEKYKKADK
;
A
#
# COMPACT_ATOMS: atom_id res chain seq x y z
N MET A 1 26.56 -5.17 11.22
CA MET A 1 25.40 -4.24 11.21
C MET A 1 24.18 -5.01 11.70
N LYS A 2 23.47 -4.53 12.72
CA LYS A 2 22.14 -5.05 13.07
C LYS A 2 21.18 -4.62 11.96
N LYS A 3 20.52 -5.57 11.31
CA LYS A 3 19.44 -5.26 10.36
C LYS A 3 18.25 -4.82 11.21
N SER A 4 17.96 -3.52 11.22
CA SER A 4 16.75 -3.00 11.86
C SER A 4 15.55 -3.60 11.13
N ILE A 5 14.63 -4.18 11.88
CA ILE A 5 13.35 -4.63 11.35
C ILE A 5 12.46 -3.41 11.32
N VAL A 6 12.08 -2.96 10.12
CA VAL A 6 11.08 -1.93 9.94
C VAL A 6 9.71 -2.59 9.97
N VAL A 7 8.82 -2.10 10.83
CA VAL A 7 7.41 -2.49 10.85
C VAL A 7 6.66 -1.44 10.05
N PHE A 8 6.16 -1.83 8.89
CA PHE A 8 5.41 -0.95 8.00
C PHE A 8 3.96 -0.78 8.47
N ASP A 9 3.40 0.38 8.18
CA ASP A 9 1.97 0.62 8.27
C ASP A 9 1.28 0.25 6.96
N TYR A 10 0.05 -0.25 7.08
CA TYR A 10 -0.75 -0.68 5.94
C TYR A 10 -2.11 -0.02 5.97
N PHE A 11 -2.61 0.36 4.80
CA PHE A 11 -3.90 1.00 4.61
C PHE A 11 -4.63 0.46 3.39
N LYS A 12 -5.96 0.56 3.40
CA LYS A 12 -6.81 0.11 2.30
C LYS A 12 -7.95 1.08 2.07
N LYS A 13 -8.31 1.31 0.80
CA LYS A 13 -9.51 2.01 0.40
C LYS A 13 -10.21 1.23 -0.70
N GLU A 14 -11.48 0.93 -0.51
CA GLU A 14 -12.33 0.26 -1.50
C GLU A 14 -13.23 1.26 -2.23
N PHE A 15 -13.53 0.97 -3.50
CA PHE A 15 -14.43 1.75 -4.35
C PHE A 15 -15.02 0.84 -5.45
N PRO A 16 -16.08 1.26 -6.18
CA PRO A 16 -16.76 0.36 -7.13
C PRO A 16 -15.84 -0.22 -8.23
N GLU A 17 -14.81 0.51 -8.61
CA GLU A 17 -13.87 0.16 -9.66
C GLU A 17 -12.71 -0.73 -9.16
N GLY A 18 -12.62 -0.98 -7.84
CA GLY A 18 -11.55 -1.78 -7.24
C GLY A 18 -11.14 -1.32 -5.84
N PHE A 19 -9.86 -1.44 -5.54
CA PHE A 19 -9.32 -0.96 -4.27
C PHE A 19 -7.85 -0.56 -4.40
N ILE A 20 -7.41 0.26 -3.45
CA ILE A 20 -6.00 0.63 -3.26
C ILE A 20 -5.51 0.00 -1.97
N LEU A 21 -4.30 -0.56 -2.00
CA LEU A 21 -3.54 -0.97 -0.83
C LEU A 21 -2.27 -0.12 -0.75
N LEU A 22 -2.01 0.44 0.43
CA LEU A 22 -0.83 1.24 0.70
C LEU A 22 0.01 0.57 1.78
N GLN A 23 1.33 0.62 1.59
CA GLN A 23 2.34 0.28 2.58
C GLN A 23 3.18 1.53 2.82
N ILE A 24 3.37 1.94 4.08
CA ILE A 24 4.14 3.12 4.47
C ILE A 24 5.22 2.72 5.47
N ASN A 25 6.45 3.15 5.24
CA ASN A 25 7.53 3.09 6.21
C ASN A 25 7.38 4.26 7.20
N PRO A 26 7.06 4.03 8.48
CA PRO A 26 6.84 5.11 9.43
C PRO A 26 8.12 5.89 9.79
N HIS A 27 9.30 5.43 9.37
CA HIS A 27 10.57 6.10 9.68
C HIS A 27 10.96 7.18 8.68
N ASP A 28 10.68 6.97 7.39
CA ASP A 28 11.09 7.86 6.30
C ASP A 28 9.95 8.25 5.37
N LEU A 29 8.73 7.75 5.62
CA LEU A 29 7.53 8.01 4.84
C LEU A 29 7.63 7.61 3.37
N SER A 30 8.58 6.74 3.03
CA SER A 30 8.55 6.02 1.76
C SER A 30 7.48 4.93 1.80
N GLY A 31 6.95 4.57 0.64
CA GLY A 31 5.96 3.51 0.58
C GLY A 31 5.63 3.02 -0.81
N THR A 32 4.75 2.03 -0.84
CA THR A 32 4.31 1.39 -2.08
C THR A 32 2.79 1.43 -2.14
N GLU A 33 2.27 1.84 -3.29
CA GLU A 33 0.86 1.82 -3.64
C GLU A 33 0.58 0.68 -4.62
N LEU A 34 -0.45 -0.12 -4.31
CA LEU A 34 -1.00 -1.12 -5.22
C LEU A 34 -2.45 -0.76 -5.54
N MET A 35 -2.73 -0.50 -6.80
CA MET A 35 -4.08 -0.29 -7.29
C MET A 35 -4.56 -1.55 -8.01
N VAL A 36 -5.68 -2.10 -7.57
CA VAL A 36 -6.27 -3.32 -8.12
C VAL A 36 -7.65 -2.99 -8.65
N SER A 37 -7.88 -3.17 -9.95
CA SER A 37 -9.21 -2.98 -10.54
C SER A 37 -10.12 -4.17 -10.27
N SER A 38 -11.43 -3.97 -10.36
CA SER A 38 -12.45 -5.02 -10.29
C SER A 38 -12.29 -6.10 -11.38
N GLU A 39 -11.66 -5.75 -12.51
CA GLU A 39 -11.29 -6.67 -13.59
C GLU A 39 -10.01 -7.48 -13.29
N GLY A 40 -9.32 -7.18 -12.18
CA GLY A 40 -8.11 -7.85 -11.75
C GLY A 40 -6.81 -7.29 -12.34
N ASN A 41 -6.87 -6.16 -13.07
CA ASN A 41 -5.69 -5.43 -13.52
C ASN A 41 -5.01 -4.77 -12.31
N MET A 42 -3.68 -4.77 -12.28
CA MET A 42 -2.91 -4.25 -11.16
C MET A 42 -1.88 -3.23 -11.62
N LYS A 43 -1.72 -2.16 -10.84
CA LYS A 43 -0.61 -1.20 -10.95
C LYS A 43 0.12 -1.10 -9.63
N LYS A 44 1.43 -0.89 -9.70
CA LYS A 44 2.30 -0.65 -8.56
C LYS A 44 3.04 0.65 -8.77
N GLU A 45 3.04 1.51 -7.77
CA GLU A 45 3.81 2.75 -7.74
C GLU A 45 4.57 2.85 -6.43
N GLU A 46 5.83 3.30 -6.49
CA GLU A 46 6.57 3.72 -5.30
C GLU A 46 6.25 5.19 -5.04
N ARG A 47 6.09 5.55 -3.77
CA ARG A 47 5.67 6.88 -3.33
C ARG A 47 6.58 7.35 -2.20
N GLU A 48 6.79 8.66 -2.15
CA GLU A 48 7.33 9.37 -1.01
C GLU A 48 6.21 10.25 -0.48
N PHE A 49 5.89 10.12 0.81
CA PHE A 49 4.84 10.87 1.47
C PHE A 49 5.43 11.96 2.37
N ASP A 50 4.64 12.97 2.67
CA ASP A 50 4.99 13.97 3.67
C ASP A 50 4.36 13.65 5.03
N GLU A 51 4.61 14.51 6.01
CA GLU A 51 4.19 14.31 7.40
C GLU A 51 2.66 14.33 7.59
N GLU A 52 1.89 14.86 6.63
CA GLU A 52 0.43 14.98 6.69
C GLU A 52 -0.28 13.70 6.22
N ILE A 53 0.46 12.72 5.69
CA ILE A 53 -0.08 11.50 5.08
C ILE A 53 -1.10 10.75 5.95
N TYR A 54 -0.89 10.66 7.25
CA TYR A 54 -1.80 9.93 8.12
C TYR A 54 -3.14 10.66 8.32
N GLU A 55 -3.14 11.99 8.25
CA GLU A 55 -4.33 12.82 8.28
C GLU A 55 -5.05 12.75 6.93
N ASP A 56 -4.31 12.90 5.83
CA ASP A 56 -4.83 12.77 4.47
C ASP A 56 -5.50 11.42 4.25
N LEU A 57 -4.85 10.31 4.64
CA LEU A 57 -5.43 8.97 4.50
C LEU A 57 -6.76 8.84 5.24
N LYS A 58 -6.87 9.45 6.41
CA LYS A 58 -8.11 9.44 7.20
C LYS A 58 -9.20 10.28 6.53
N GLU A 59 -8.86 11.47 6.04
CA GLU A 59 -9.80 12.35 5.32
C GLU A 59 -10.26 11.72 3.99
N ASP A 60 -9.36 11.02 3.32
CA ASP A 60 -9.63 10.25 2.11
C ASP A 60 -10.42 8.97 2.36
N GLY A 61 -10.67 8.59 3.62
CA GLY A 61 -11.44 7.38 3.96
C GLY A 61 -10.67 6.08 3.75
N PHE A 62 -9.34 6.11 3.84
CA PHE A 62 -8.57 4.88 4.00
C PHE A 62 -8.78 4.31 5.40
N GLU A 63 -8.89 2.99 5.46
CA GLU A 63 -8.95 2.22 6.69
C GLU A 63 -7.62 1.50 6.93
N LYS A 64 -7.41 1.02 8.16
CA LYS A 64 -6.21 0.23 8.48
C LYS A 64 -6.23 -1.08 7.68
N GLY A 65 -5.17 -1.28 6.91
CA GLY A 65 -4.98 -2.45 6.06
C GLY A 65 -4.28 -3.60 6.78
N ASN A 66 -4.23 -4.75 6.09
CA ASN A 66 -3.59 -5.97 6.59
C ASN A 66 -2.28 -6.25 5.83
N PRO A 67 -1.13 -6.46 6.53
CA PRO A 67 0.13 -6.82 5.88
C PRO A 67 0.04 -8.07 5.01
N LEU A 68 -0.74 -9.07 5.40
CA LEU A 68 -0.90 -10.30 4.63
C LEU A 68 -1.60 -10.04 3.30
N GLU A 69 -2.67 -9.24 3.31
CA GLU A 69 -3.42 -8.88 2.10
C GLU A 69 -2.51 -8.14 1.11
N PHE A 70 -1.82 -7.10 1.58
CA PHE A 70 -0.86 -6.35 0.78
C PHE A 70 0.18 -7.26 0.12
N ASN A 71 0.81 -8.13 0.91
CA ASN A 71 1.85 -9.04 0.41
C ASN A 71 1.32 -10.05 -0.61
N LEU A 72 0.10 -10.57 -0.45
CA LEU A 72 -0.51 -11.48 -1.42
C LEU A 72 -0.74 -10.79 -2.77
N TYR A 73 -1.23 -9.55 -2.78
CA TYR A 73 -1.40 -8.78 -4.02
C TYR A 73 -0.06 -8.37 -4.63
N LEU A 74 0.92 -8.00 -3.82
CA LEU A 74 2.28 -7.72 -4.29
C LEU A 74 2.91 -8.93 -4.99
N GLU A 75 2.78 -10.12 -4.41
CA GLU A 75 3.28 -11.36 -5.02
C GLU A 75 2.51 -11.73 -6.29
N LYS A 76 1.20 -11.45 -6.35
CA LYS A 76 0.41 -11.62 -7.57
C LYS A 76 0.89 -10.69 -8.68
N TYR A 77 1.14 -9.42 -8.38
CA TYR A 77 1.68 -8.44 -9.31
C TYR A 77 3.04 -8.87 -9.87
N LYS A 78 3.98 -9.27 -9.00
CA LYS A 78 5.32 -9.75 -9.41
C LYS A 78 5.30 -11.00 -10.31
N LYS A 79 4.23 -11.79 -10.28
CA LYS A 79 4.06 -12.95 -11.16
C LYS A 79 3.46 -12.58 -12.51
N ALA A 80 2.67 -11.51 -12.57
CA ALA A 80 2.06 -11.01 -13.80
C ALA A 80 3.01 -10.14 -14.63
N ASP A 81 3.98 -9.49 -13.97
CA ASP A 81 5.03 -8.67 -14.61
C ASP A 81 6.24 -9.48 -15.13
N LYS A 82 6.14 -10.82 -15.15
CA LYS A 82 7.15 -11.74 -15.68
C LYS A 82 6.67 -12.39 -16.96
#